data_AF-A0A9W8MQU8-F1
#
_entry.id   AF-A0A9W8MQU8-F1
#
_cell.length_a   1.000
_cell.length_b   1.000
_cell.length_c   1.000
_cell.angle_alpha   90.00
_cell.angle_beta   90.00
_cell.angle_gamma   90.00
#
_symmetry.space_group_name_H-M   'P 1'
#
loop_
_entity.id
_entity.type
_entity.pdbx_description
1 polymer ?
#
loop_
_entity_poly.entity_id
_entity_poly.type
_entity_poly.pdbx_seq_one_letter_code
_entity_poly.pdbx_strand_id
1 'polypeptide(L)'
;MAEHVGVRRYSQFLSEVYDLLEDDGILVYQVAGIRPSWQYEDLVWGLFMNKYVFPGADASCSLGWVVGKLENAGFEVKNIDVLGVHYSATLFRWYKNWLSNKEKVLAKYGERWFRVWAFFLAWATITSRQGGASVFQLTLHKNLNAYHRVAGVNSHASIHVKLEKEPILIE
;
A
#
# COMPACT_ATOMS: atom_id res chain seq x y z
N MET A 1 -0.11 7.64 2.33
CA MET A 1 0.73 8.68 2.99
C MET A 1 2.18 8.47 2.58
N ALA A 2 2.77 7.34 2.99
CA ALA A 2 4.13 6.93 2.67
C ALA A 2 4.48 7.04 1.18
N GLU A 3 3.56 6.66 0.29
CA GLU A 3 3.71 6.68 -1.17
C GLU A 3 4.03 8.07 -1.73
N HIS A 4 3.57 9.12 -1.02
CA HIS A 4 3.70 10.53 -1.42
C HIS A 4 4.80 11.28 -0.67
N VAL A 5 5.47 10.64 0.29
CA VAL A 5 6.58 11.27 1.04
C VAL A 5 7.77 11.56 0.11
N GLY A 6 7.97 10.68 -0.85
CA GLY A 6 9.08 10.73 -1.79
C GLY A 6 10.31 9.99 -1.28
N VAL A 7 11.00 9.24 -2.16
CA VAL A 7 12.14 8.39 -1.79
C VAL A 7 13.26 9.17 -1.09
N ARG A 8 13.45 10.45 -1.45
CA ARG A 8 14.48 11.34 -0.88
C ARG A 8 14.19 11.74 0.57
N ARG A 9 12.92 11.88 0.94
CA ARG A 9 12.50 12.32 2.29
C ARG A 9 12.05 11.17 3.18
N TYR A 10 11.98 9.96 2.63
CA TYR A 10 11.46 8.78 3.33
C TYR A 10 12.18 8.48 4.65
N SER A 11 13.51 8.56 4.66
CA SER A 11 14.29 8.33 5.88
C SER A 11 14.02 9.38 6.95
N GLN A 12 13.97 10.67 6.58
CA GLN A 12 13.65 11.74 7.53
C GLN A 12 12.24 11.56 8.11
N PHE A 13 11.26 11.27 7.24
CA PHE A 13 9.89 11.00 7.65
C PHE A 13 9.80 9.85 8.68
N LEU A 14 10.53 8.75 8.45
CA LEU A 14 10.52 7.63 9.40
C LEU A 14 11.22 7.97 10.73
N SER A 15 12.27 8.79 10.72
CA SER A 15 12.87 9.30 11.96
C SER A 15 11.89 10.16 12.75
N GLU A 16 11.13 11.04 12.08
CA GLU A 16 10.10 11.84 12.75
C GLU A 16 8.98 10.95 13.33
N VAL A 17 8.57 9.89 12.62
CA VAL A 17 7.61 8.90 13.14
C VAL A 17 8.18 8.15 14.36
N TYR A 18 9.47 7.83 14.35
CA TYR A 18 10.15 7.19 15.48
C TYR A 18 10.14 8.08 16.73
N ASP A 19 10.47 9.36 16.57
CA ASP A 19 10.53 10.31 17.68
C ASP A 19 9.14 10.60 18.28
N LEU A 20 8.08 10.49 17.47
CA LEU A 20 6.69 10.67 17.92
C LEU A 20 6.11 9.44 18.63
N LEU A 21 6.71 8.27 18.47
CA LEU A 21 6.23 7.04 19.10
C LEU A 21 6.81 6.92 20.51
N GLU A 22 6.01 6.52 21.49
CA GLU A 22 6.51 6.16 22.82
C GLU A 22 7.42 4.92 22.76
N ASP A 23 8.25 4.70 23.78
CA ASP A 23 9.23 3.60 23.79
C ASP A 23 8.60 2.20 23.82
N ASP A 24 7.40 2.08 24.37
CA ASP A 24 6.56 0.88 24.35
C ASP A 24 5.44 0.93 23.29
N GLY A 25 5.46 1.96 22.44
CA GLY A 25 4.44 2.19 21.42
C GLY A 25 4.47 1.18 20.28
N ILE A 26 3.29 0.95 19.69
CA ILE A 26 3.10 0.12 18.49
C ILE A 26 2.77 1.02 17.29
N LEU A 27 3.50 0.83 16.20
CA LEU A 27 3.21 1.45 14.91
C LEU A 27 2.59 0.42 13.97
N VAL A 28 1.45 0.78 13.37
CA VAL A 28 0.89 0.07 12.21
C VAL A 28 1.15 0.90 10.97
N TYR A 29 1.98 0.38 10.08
CA TYR A 29 2.44 1.06 8.89
C TYR A 29 1.91 0.38 7.64
N GLN A 30 1.01 1.06 6.91
CA GLN A 30 0.46 0.57 5.66
C GLN A 30 1.04 1.34 4.48
N VAL A 31 1.49 0.61 3.45
CA VAL A 31 2.05 1.22 2.23
C VAL A 31 1.79 0.33 1.02
N ALA A 32 1.44 0.97 -0.11
CA ALA A 32 1.44 0.31 -1.41
C ALA A 32 2.86 0.21 -1.97
N GLY A 33 3.20 -0.94 -2.56
CA GLY A 33 4.51 -1.17 -3.15
C GLY A 33 4.43 -1.96 -4.44
N ILE A 34 5.50 -1.88 -5.23
CA ILE A 34 5.67 -2.61 -6.49
C ILE A 34 6.68 -3.73 -6.31
N ARG A 35 6.56 -4.80 -7.11
CA ARG A 35 7.54 -5.89 -7.09
C ARG A 35 8.95 -5.37 -7.48
N PRO A 36 10.02 -5.92 -6.88
CA PRO A 36 11.39 -5.44 -7.13
C PRO A 36 11.88 -5.73 -8.56
N SER A 37 11.56 -6.91 -9.09
CA SER A 37 11.90 -7.30 -10.46
C SER A 37 10.82 -6.82 -11.42
N TRP A 38 10.96 -5.57 -11.88
CA TRP A 38 10.01 -4.93 -12.78
C TRP A 38 10.07 -5.52 -14.19
N GLN A 39 8.89 -5.60 -14.82
CA GLN A 39 8.71 -5.90 -16.24
C GLN A 39 8.36 -4.61 -16.99
N TYR A 40 8.39 -4.66 -18.33
CA TYR A 40 8.05 -3.51 -19.17
C TYR A 40 6.68 -2.91 -18.82
N GLU A 41 5.69 -3.76 -18.58
CA GLU A 41 4.35 -3.33 -18.18
C GLU A 41 4.34 -2.50 -16.89
N ASP A 42 5.14 -2.89 -15.89
CA ASP A 42 5.22 -2.18 -14.60
C ASP A 42 5.78 -0.76 -14.76
N LEU A 43 6.74 -0.58 -15.67
CA LEU A 43 7.27 0.75 -15.99
C LEU A 43 6.21 1.63 -16.65
N VAL A 44 5.49 1.09 -17.64
CA VAL A 44 4.40 1.83 -18.30
C VAL A 44 3.33 2.20 -17.29
N TRP A 45 2.97 1.29 -16.40
CA TRP A 45 2.04 1.53 -15.30
C TRP A 45 2.53 2.66 -14.38
N GLY A 46 3.79 2.61 -13.93
CA GLY A 46 4.39 3.66 -13.09
C GLY A 46 4.40 5.04 -13.77
N LEU A 47 4.75 5.10 -15.06
CA LEU A 47 4.73 6.34 -15.85
C LEU A 47 3.31 6.88 -16.04
N PHE A 48 2.33 6.00 -16.27
CA PHE A 48 0.92 6.39 -16.34
C PHE A 48 0.44 6.98 -15.00
N MET A 49 0.72 6.30 -13.88
CA MET A 49 0.37 6.79 -12.54
C MET A 49 1.00 8.16 -12.28
N ASN A 50 2.31 8.32 -12.50
CA ASN A 50 3.00 9.59 -12.26
C ASN A 50 2.48 10.73 -13.15
N LYS A 51 2.09 10.43 -14.41
CA LYS A 51 1.61 11.48 -15.31
C LYS A 51 0.16 11.90 -15.06
N TYR A 52 -0.71 10.97 -14.69
CA TYR A 52 -2.16 11.21 -14.72
C TYR A 52 -2.89 11.05 -13.39
N VAL A 53 -2.36 10.28 -12.44
CA VAL A 53 -3.11 9.91 -11.23
C VAL A 53 -2.42 10.41 -9.95
N PHE A 54 -1.15 10.09 -9.77
CA PHE A 54 -0.36 10.42 -8.58
C PHE A 54 0.99 11.08 -8.95
N PRO A 55 1.00 12.33 -9.43
CA PRO A 55 2.23 13.02 -9.75
C PRO A 55 3.16 13.16 -8.54
N GLY A 56 4.41 12.72 -8.69
CA GLY A 56 5.44 12.80 -7.64
C GLY A 56 5.37 11.73 -6.55
N ALA A 57 4.45 10.76 -6.65
CA ALA A 57 4.38 9.62 -5.73
C ALA A 57 5.39 8.53 -6.14
N ASP A 58 6.66 8.72 -5.78
CA ASP A 58 7.75 7.80 -6.15
C ASP A 58 8.14 6.81 -5.03
N ALA A 59 7.55 6.93 -3.84
CA ALA A 59 7.92 6.13 -2.66
C ALA A 59 7.16 4.80 -2.53
N SER A 60 6.39 4.41 -3.57
CA SER A 60 5.78 3.07 -3.69
C SER A 60 6.83 2.03 -4.10
N CYS A 61 7.80 1.77 -3.22
CA CYS A 61 8.92 0.86 -3.48
C CYS A 61 8.60 -0.58 -3.07
N SER A 62 9.55 -1.49 -3.31
CA SER A 62 9.41 -2.90 -2.92
C SER A 62 9.40 -3.10 -1.41
N LEU A 63 8.79 -4.19 -0.94
CA LEU A 63 8.69 -4.50 0.49
C LEU A 63 10.07 -4.50 1.18
N GLY A 64 11.08 -5.13 0.55
CA GLY A 64 12.43 -5.16 1.12
C GLY A 64 13.06 -3.78 1.26
N TRP A 65 12.78 -2.86 0.35
CA TRP A 65 13.24 -1.47 0.48
C TRP A 65 12.56 -0.77 1.67
N VAL A 66 11.25 -0.95 1.82
CA VAL A 66 10.48 -0.36 2.92
C VAL A 66 10.94 -0.90 4.28
N VAL A 67 11.06 -2.22 4.42
CA VAL A 67 11.56 -2.86 5.66
C VAL A 67 12.95 -2.34 5.99
N GLY A 68 13.87 -2.32 5.01
CA GLY A 68 15.20 -1.78 5.23
C GLY A 68 15.19 -0.32 5.68
N LYS A 69 14.26 0.51 5.19
CA LYS A 69 14.12 1.91 5.65
C LYS A 69 13.58 2.03 7.07
N LEU A 70 12.64 1.18 7.45
CA LEU A 70 12.09 1.11 8.82
C LEU A 70 13.13 0.64 9.83
N GLU A 71 13.87 -0.42 9.51
CA GLU A 71 14.93 -0.94 10.37
C GLU A 71 16.06 0.07 10.56
N ASN A 72 16.47 0.75 9.49
CA ASN A 72 17.46 1.83 9.58
C ASN A 72 16.98 3.03 10.41
N ALA A 73 15.66 3.24 10.53
CA ALA A 73 15.09 4.26 11.41
C ALA A 73 14.98 3.80 12.87
N GLY A 74 15.36 2.56 13.19
CA GLY A 74 15.37 2.01 14.54
C GLY A 74 14.15 1.17 14.90
N PHE A 75 13.27 0.84 13.95
CA PHE A 75 12.13 -0.04 14.19
C PHE A 75 12.51 -1.53 14.10
N GLU A 76 11.80 -2.37 14.85
CA GLU A 76 11.77 -3.82 14.68
C GLU A 76 10.41 -4.23 14.09
N VAL A 77 10.46 -5.09 13.06
CA VAL A 77 9.25 -5.63 12.43
C VAL A 77 8.73 -6.81 13.23
N LYS A 78 7.50 -6.67 13.75
CA LYS A 78 6.80 -7.74 14.45
C LYS A 78 6.04 -8.66 13.48
N ASN A 79 5.31 -8.08 12.53
CA ASN A 79 4.60 -8.86 11.51
C ASN A 79 4.40 -8.05 10.23
N ILE A 80 4.11 -8.75 9.13
CA ILE A 80 3.78 -8.16 7.83
C ILE A 80 2.61 -8.94 7.23
N ASP A 81 1.53 -8.25 6.91
CA ASP A 81 0.40 -8.78 6.16
C ASP A 81 0.41 -8.25 4.72
N VAL A 82 0.15 -9.15 3.76
CA VAL A 82 0.06 -8.80 2.34
C VAL A 82 -1.41 -8.71 1.94
N LEU A 83 -1.86 -7.51 1.58
CA LEU A 83 -3.26 -7.19 1.34
C LEU A 83 -3.61 -7.00 -0.15
N GLY A 84 -2.72 -7.35 -1.08
CA GLY A 84 -2.88 -7.11 -2.52
C GLY A 84 -4.20 -7.62 -3.12
N VAL A 85 -4.64 -8.83 -2.77
CA VAL A 85 -5.92 -9.41 -3.26
C VAL A 85 -7.12 -8.66 -2.69
N HIS A 86 -7.07 -8.25 -1.42
CA HIS A 86 -8.11 -7.41 -0.82
C HIS A 86 -8.16 -6.02 -1.46
N TYR A 87 -6.99 -5.47 -1.80
CA TYR A 87 -6.87 -4.20 -2.50
C TYR A 87 -7.44 -4.30 -3.93
N SER A 88 -7.14 -5.37 -4.65
CA SER A 88 -7.76 -5.69 -5.94
C SER A 88 -9.29 -5.74 -5.85
N ALA A 89 -9.84 -6.45 -4.86
CA ALA A 89 -11.29 -6.53 -4.66
C ALA A 89 -11.93 -5.14 -4.38
N THR A 90 -11.22 -4.29 -3.64
CA THR A 90 -11.65 -2.91 -3.36
C THR A 90 -11.66 -2.07 -4.64
N LEU A 91 -10.56 -2.08 -5.38
CA LEU A 91 -10.42 -1.36 -6.66
C LEU A 91 -11.47 -1.81 -7.68
N PHE A 92 -11.79 -3.10 -7.71
CA PHE A 92 -12.83 -3.61 -8.59
C PHE A 92 -14.23 -3.08 -8.23
N ARG A 93 -14.54 -2.99 -6.93
CA ARG A 93 -15.81 -2.37 -6.48
C ARG A 93 -15.87 -0.90 -6.85
N TRP A 94 -14.75 -0.18 -6.71
CA TRP A 94 -14.65 1.22 -7.15
C TRP A 94 -14.79 1.35 -8.66
N TYR A 95 -14.18 0.47 -9.44
CA TYR A 95 -14.34 0.42 -10.90
C TYR A 95 -15.81 0.25 -11.30
N LYS A 96 -16.51 -0.72 -10.72
CA LYS A 96 -17.95 -0.92 -10.97
C LYS A 96 -18.78 0.30 -10.61
N ASN A 97 -18.51 0.92 -9.47
CA ASN A 97 -19.20 2.14 -9.03
C ASN A 97 -18.91 3.33 -9.96
N TRP A 98 -17.68 3.46 -10.45
CA TRP A 98 -17.29 4.50 -11.40
C TRP A 98 -18.05 4.38 -12.72
N LEU A 99 -18.13 3.16 -13.26
CA LEU A 99 -18.86 2.89 -14.49
C LEU A 99 -20.37 3.06 -14.34
N SER A 100 -20.96 2.58 -13.24
CA SER A 100 -22.41 2.71 -13.02
C SER A 100 -22.87 4.16 -12.83
N ASN A 101 -21.96 5.07 -12.47
CA ASN A 101 -22.23 6.50 -12.33
C ASN A 101 -21.71 7.35 -13.51
N LYS A 102 -21.51 6.73 -14.69
CA LYS A 102 -20.91 7.37 -15.87
C LYS A 102 -21.48 8.75 -16.19
N GLU A 103 -22.81 8.90 -16.26
CA GLU A 103 -23.45 10.17 -16.62
C GLU A 103 -23.09 11.30 -15.65
N LYS A 104 -23.16 11.03 -14.34
CA LYS A 104 -22.83 12.01 -13.29
C LYS A 104 -21.35 12.40 -13.33
N VAL A 105 -20.47 11.42 -13.55
CA VAL A 105 -19.03 11.64 -13.64
C VAL A 105 -18.67 12.44 -14.89
N LEU A 106 -19.24 12.10 -16.05
CA LEU A 106 -19.03 12.83 -17.30
C LEU A 106 -19.50 14.27 -17.18
N ALA A 107 -20.68 14.51 -16.59
CA ALA A 107 -21.20 15.86 -16.39
C ALA A 107 -20.29 16.72 -15.51
N LYS A 108 -19.61 16.13 -14.51
CA LYS A 108 -18.77 16.86 -13.55
C LYS A 108 -17.31 17.01 -13.99
N TYR A 109 -16.73 15.98 -14.60
CA TYR A 109 -15.28 15.90 -14.85
C TYR A 109 -14.92 15.77 -16.34
N GLY A 110 -15.91 15.56 -17.21
CA GLY A 110 -15.71 15.37 -18.64
C GLY A 110 -15.15 14.00 -19.02
N GLU A 111 -15.12 13.75 -20.33
CA GLU A 111 -14.77 12.44 -20.88
C GLU A 111 -13.32 12.03 -20.61
N ARG A 112 -12.39 12.98 -20.70
CA ARG A 112 -10.96 12.72 -20.48
C ARG A 112 -10.73 12.08 -19.11
N TRP A 113 -11.24 12.69 -18.06
CA TRP A 113 -11.03 12.20 -16.70
C TRP A 113 -11.82 10.93 -16.40
N PHE A 114 -13.02 10.79 -16.98
CA PHE A 114 -13.75 9.53 -16.93
C PHE A 114 -12.92 8.35 -17.45
N ARG A 115 -12.29 8.51 -18.63
CA ARG A 115 -11.48 7.47 -19.27
C ARG A 115 -10.19 7.18 -18.49
N VAL A 116 -9.47 8.21 -18.05
CA VAL A 116 -8.24 8.05 -17.26
C VAL A 116 -8.51 7.24 -15.99
N TRP A 117 -9.55 7.59 -15.24
CA TRP A 117 -9.88 6.89 -13.99
C TRP A 117 -10.44 5.49 -14.21
N ALA A 118 -11.26 5.28 -15.26
CA ALA A 118 -11.72 3.94 -15.61
C ALA A 118 -10.54 3.02 -15.92
N PHE A 119 -9.56 3.52 -16.68
CA PHE A 119 -8.35 2.77 -17.02
C PHE A 119 -7.45 2.53 -15.80
N PHE A 120 -7.22 3.55 -14.97
CA PHE A 120 -6.51 3.42 -13.70
C PHE A 120 -7.11 2.32 -12.81
N LEU A 121 -8.42 2.39 -12.55
CA LEU A 121 -9.09 1.44 -11.65
C LEU A 121 -9.04 0.00 -12.19
N ALA A 122 -9.22 -0.18 -13.50
CA ALA A 122 -9.12 -1.50 -14.13
C ALA A 122 -7.69 -2.06 -14.03
N TRP A 123 -6.67 -1.29 -14.41
CA TRP A 123 -5.28 -1.76 -14.37
C TRP A 123 -4.81 -1.99 -12.92
N ALA A 124 -5.13 -1.08 -12.00
CA ALA A 124 -4.83 -1.22 -10.58
C ALA A 124 -5.45 -2.51 -9.99
N THR A 125 -6.67 -2.86 -10.42
CA THR A 125 -7.34 -4.11 -10.02
C THR A 125 -6.53 -5.33 -10.45
N ILE A 126 -6.07 -5.35 -11.70
CA ILE A 126 -5.32 -6.48 -12.30
C ILE A 126 -3.94 -6.60 -11.68
N THR A 127 -3.16 -5.51 -11.65
CA THR A 127 -1.78 -5.53 -11.14
C THR A 127 -1.70 -5.92 -9.66
N SER A 128 -2.68 -5.48 -8.85
CA SER A 128 -2.77 -5.86 -7.43
C SER A 128 -3.09 -7.33 -7.23
N ARG A 129 -3.81 -7.95 -8.17
CA ARG A 129 -4.17 -9.37 -8.13
C ARG A 129 -3.05 -10.28 -8.61
N GLN A 130 -2.30 -9.83 -9.60
CA GLN A 130 -1.22 -10.61 -10.23
C GLN A 130 0.13 -10.43 -9.53
N GLY A 131 0.21 -9.58 -8.51
CA GLY A 131 1.43 -9.35 -7.73
C GLY A 131 2.43 -8.39 -8.40
N GLY A 132 2.00 -7.60 -9.39
CA GLY A 132 2.79 -6.48 -9.91
C GLY A 132 2.89 -5.33 -8.90
N ALA A 133 1.78 -5.06 -8.23
CA ALA A 133 1.70 -4.19 -7.05
C ALA A 133 1.00 -4.92 -5.90
N SER A 134 1.21 -4.45 -4.68
CA SER A 134 0.49 -4.93 -3.50
C SER A 134 0.38 -3.83 -2.45
N VAL A 135 -0.37 -4.12 -1.39
CA VAL A 135 -0.41 -3.30 -0.18
C VAL A 135 0.15 -4.15 0.95
N PHE A 136 1.07 -3.57 1.72
CA PHE A 136 1.68 -4.20 2.87
C PHE A 136 1.22 -3.47 4.12
N GLN A 137 0.87 -4.24 5.14
CA GLN A 137 0.60 -3.71 6.47
C GLN A 137 1.62 -4.31 7.43
N LEU A 138 2.45 -3.46 8.03
CA LEU A 138 3.51 -3.85 8.94
C LEU A 138 3.13 -3.42 10.36
N THR A 139 3.29 -4.33 11.33
CA THR A 139 3.25 -3.96 12.74
C THR A 139 4.67 -3.88 13.26
N LEU A 140 4.99 -2.78 13.92
CA LEU A 140 6.35 -2.38 14.29
C LEU A 140 6.36 -1.87 15.73
N HIS A 141 7.53 -1.90 16.35
CA HIS A 141 7.83 -1.17 17.58
C HIS A 141 9.28 -0.66 17.52
N LYS A 142 9.68 0.22 18.44
CA LYS A 142 11.10 0.61 18.53
C LYS A 142 11.98 -0.59 18.90
N ASN A 143 13.14 -0.71 18.27
CA ASN A 143 14.09 -1.78 18.54
C ASN A 143 14.97 -1.44 19.76
N LEU A 144 14.35 -1.33 20.92
CA LEU A 144 15.03 -1.04 22.18
C LEU A 144 15.33 -2.34 22.94
N ASN A 145 16.47 -2.39 23.63
CA ASN A 145 16.81 -3.50 24.52
C ASN A 145 15.78 -3.68 25.65
N ALA A 146 15.19 -2.57 26.12
CA ALA A 146 14.18 -2.57 27.17
C ALA A 146 12.79 -3.05 26.70
N TYR A 147 12.57 -3.21 25.40
CA TYR A 147 11.26 -3.59 24.88
C TYR A 147 10.92 -5.06 25.21
N HIS A 148 9.84 -5.27 25.95
CA HIS A 148 9.41 -6.58 26.46
C HIS A 148 8.71 -7.44 25.39
N ARG A 149 9.47 -8.00 24.45
CA ARG A 149 8.97 -8.81 23.31
C ARG A 149 8.07 -9.98 23.71
N VAL A 150 8.29 -10.57 24.89
CA VAL A 150 7.47 -11.67 25.42
C VAL A 150 5.99 -11.28 25.57
N ALA A 151 5.69 -10.02 25.87
CA ALA A 151 4.31 -9.53 25.97
C ALA A 151 3.57 -9.57 24.60
N GLY A 152 4.31 -9.57 23.50
CA GLY A 152 3.77 -9.59 22.14
C GLY A 152 3.43 -10.98 21.60
N VAL A 153 3.81 -12.08 22.28
CA VAL A 153 3.71 -13.46 21.75
C VAL A 153 2.29 -13.82 21.33
N ASN A 154 1.29 -13.50 22.16
CA ASN A 154 -0.12 -13.81 21.86
C ASN A 154 -0.69 -13.09 20.63
N SER A 155 0.00 -12.04 20.17
CA SER A 155 -0.38 -11.23 19.00
C SER A 155 0.72 -11.20 17.94
N HIS A 156 1.64 -12.17 17.96
CA HIS A 156 2.75 -12.24 17.02
C HIS A 156 2.33 -12.73 15.64
N ALA A 157 1.16 -13.39 15.55
CA ALA A 157 0.63 -13.86 14.29
C ALA A 157 0.09 -12.71 13.41
N SER A 158 0.09 -12.97 12.11
CA SER A 158 -0.62 -12.20 11.08
C SER A 158 -2.12 -12.13 11.35
N ILE A 159 -2.82 -11.24 10.62
CA ILE A 159 -4.27 -11.08 10.76
C ILE A 159 -4.98 -12.42 10.57
N HIS A 160 -5.62 -12.90 11.62
CA HIS A 160 -6.51 -14.06 11.56
C HIS A 160 -7.90 -13.61 11.13
N VAL A 161 -8.18 -13.69 9.83
CA VAL A 161 -9.52 -13.42 9.33
C VAL A 161 -10.38 -14.68 9.50
N LYS A 162 -11.40 -14.62 10.37
CA LYS A 162 -12.56 -15.51 10.22
C LYS A 162 -13.41 -14.96 9.08
N LEU A 163 -13.30 -15.58 7.91
CA LEU A 163 -14.08 -15.17 6.74
C LEU A 163 -15.57 -15.48 6.99
N GLU A 164 -16.36 -14.48 7.34
CA GLU A 164 -17.83 -14.60 7.32
C GLU A 164 -18.38 -14.56 5.88
N LYS A 165 -17.61 -13.97 4.96
CA LYS A 165 -17.85 -13.94 3.51
C LYS A 165 -16.52 -14.01 2.79
N GLU A 166 -16.38 -14.92 1.84
CA GLU A 166 -15.23 -14.89 0.93
C GLU A 166 -15.23 -13.58 0.13
N PRO A 167 -14.05 -12.95 -0.11
CA PRO A 167 -13.98 -11.95 -1.16
C PRO A 167 -14.47 -12.63 -2.44
N ILE A 168 -15.50 -12.07 -3.08
CA ILE A 168 -15.95 -12.58 -4.39
C ILE A 168 -14.78 -12.38 -5.35
N LEU A 169 -14.00 -13.45 -5.51
CA LEU A 169 -12.95 -13.58 -6.49
C LEU A 169 -13.68 -13.79 -7.81
N ILE A 170 -13.52 -12.84 -8.72
CA ILE A 170 -14.08 -12.96 -10.06
C ILE A 170 -12.97 -13.55 -10.90
N GLU A 171 -13.21 -14.75 -11.43
CA GLU A 171 -12.37 -15.45 -12.40
C GLU A 171 -12.03 -14.57 -13.60
#